data_AF-A0A8D0W958-F1
#
_entry.id   AF-A0A8D0W958-F1
#
_cell.length_a   1.000
_cell.length_b   1.000
_cell.length_c   1.000
_cell.angle_alpha   90.00
_cell.angle_beta   90.00
_cell.angle_gamma   90.00
#
_symmetry.space_group_name_H-M   'P 1'
#
loop_
_entity.id
_entity.type
_entity.pdbx_description
1 polymer ?
#
loop_
_entity_poly.entity_id
_entity_poly.type
_entity_poly.pdbx_seq_one_letter_code
_entity_poly.pdbx_strand_id
1 'polypeptide(L)'
;MESTFSSPAEAALQREAGAAGRRTPLGDLDRVYELDRVVGFVSDLGCHRVALQFPDQLLGDAGAVAARLEEVITGSKMFILGDTAYGSCCVDVLGAEQAGAQALVHFGPACLSPPARPLPVAVVLGQRSVALELCAKAFEAQNPDPAAPVVLLSEPACAHALGSPFHVPLPPPDSELWDTPDVSLITGGLRPPPAWTPSTDSGCSALTLRPQQELVESSPAASFLSSRSWQGLQPRLGQTPVTGAVSGRRGIAIAYEDEGSS
;
A
#
# COMPACT_ATOMS: atom_id res chain seq x y z
N MET A 1 9.02 24.59 -13.88
CA MET A 1 8.32 23.38 -14.38
C MET A 1 8.14 22.47 -13.19
N GLU A 2 7.02 22.59 -12.50
CA GLU A 2 6.64 21.62 -11.46
C GLU A 2 6.38 20.29 -12.16
N SER A 3 7.13 19.24 -11.82
CA SER A 3 6.85 17.93 -12.38
C SER A 3 5.61 17.41 -11.68
N THR A 4 4.55 17.23 -12.44
CA THR A 4 3.23 16.79 -12.00
C THR A 4 3.32 15.57 -11.06
N PHE A 5 4.28 14.67 -11.28
CA PHE A 5 4.44 13.38 -10.58
C PHE A 5 5.49 13.33 -9.45
N SER A 6 6.13 14.44 -9.08
CA SER A 6 7.09 14.47 -7.97
C SER A 6 6.78 15.62 -7.04
N SER A 7 6.95 15.39 -5.74
CA SER A 7 7.04 16.48 -4.78
C SER A 7 8.20 17.41 -5.19
N PRO A 8 8.02 18.74 -5.17
CA PRO A 8 9.14 19.66 -5.31
C PRO A 8 10.15 19.44 -4.17
N ALA A 9 11.43 19.62 -4.45
CA ALA A 9 12.50 19.38 -3.47
C ALA A 9 12.33 20.24 -2.20
N GLU A 10 11.77 21.43 -2.35
CA GLU A 10 11.43 22.37 -1.29
C GLU A 10 10.38 21.81 -0.32
N ALA A 11 9.44 20.99 -0.81
CA ALA A 11 8.43 20.34 0.04
C ALA A 11 9.04 19.27 0.95
N ALA A 12 10.19 18.68 0.56
CA ALA A 12 10.92 17.77 1.44
C ALA A 12 11.63 18.54 2.56
N LEU A 13 12.13 19.74 2.28
CA LEU A 13 12.78 20.62 3.28
C LEU A 13 11.79 21.21 4.29
N GLN A 14 10.55 21.43 3.87
CA GLN A 14 9.46 21.93 4.70
C GLN A 14 8.68 20.82 5.42
N ARG A 15 9.03 19.54 5.19
CA ARG A 15 8.36 18.43 5.84
C ARG A 15 8.75 18.42 7.31
N GLU A 16 7.82 18.84 8.17
CA GLU A 16 7.98 18.67 9.60
C GLU A 16 7.98 17.18 9.94
N ALA A 17 8.88 16.76 10.82
CA ALA A 17 8.79 15.44 11.44
C ALA A 17 7.42 15.40 12.15
N GLY A 18 6.49 14.61 11.61
CA GLY A 18 5.15 14.47 12.18
C GLY A 18 5.22 14.08 13.66
N ALA A 19 4.09 14.20 14.37
CA ALA A 19 4.02 13.79 15.77
C ALA A 19 4.57 12.35 15.93
N ALA A 20 5.46 12.16 16.90
CA ALA A 20 6.03 10.85 17.18
C ALA A 20 4.89 9.83 17.33
N GLY A 21 4.97 8.75 16.56
CA GLY A 21 3.98 7.68 16.63
C GLY A 21 3.85 7.17 18.07
N ARG A 22 2.64 6.79 18.46
CA ARG A 22 2.40 6.20 19.77
C ARG A 22 3.20 4.90 19.85
N ARG A 23 4.16 4.84 20.78
CA ARG A 23 5.00 3.65 20.98
C ARG A 23 4.15 2.42 21.27
N THR A 24 4.54 1.31 20.66
CA THR A 24 3.93 0.02 20.91
C THR A 24 4.35 -0.48 22.30
N PRO A 25 3.43 -0.97 23.14
CA PRO A 25 3.80 -1.63 24.40
C PRO A 25 4.74 -2.80 24.13
N LEU A 26 5.75 -3.01 24.99
CA LEU A 26 6.75 -4.06 24.79
C LEU A 26 6.14 -5.47 24.59
N GLY A 27 5.07 -5.78 25.33
CA GLY A 27 4.36 -7.06 25.23
C GLY A 27 3.57 -7.26 23.92
N ASP A 28 3.37 -6.19 23.15
CA ASP A 28 2.67 -6.23 21.85
C ASP A 28 3.63 -6.23 20.65
N LEU A 29 4.93 -5.97 20.86
CA LEU A 29 5.90 -5.83 19.78
C LEU A 29 5.97 -7.07 18.88
N ASP A 30 6.03 -8.26 19.47
CA ASP A 30 6.15 -9.53 18.74
C ASP A 30 4.99 -9.69 17.73
N ARG A 31 3.77 -9.35 18.15
CA ARG A 31 2.57 -9.39 17.32
C ARG A 31 2.52 -8.26 16.30
N VAL A 32 2.68 -7.01 16.75
CA VAL A 32 2.52 -5.81 15.91
C VAL A 32 3.56 -5.78 14.80
N TYR A 33 4.79 -6.21 15.08
CA TYR A 33 5.89 -6.24 14.12
C TYR A 33 6.14 -7.64 13.54
N GLU A 34 5.24 -8.61 13.80
CA GLU A 34 5.29 -9.96 13.25
C GLU A 34 6.69 -10.61 13.39
N LEU A 35 7.30 -10.46 14.56
CA LEU A 35 8.73 -10.77 14.74
C LEU A 35 9.04 -12.25 14.51
N ASP A 36 8.12 -13.17 14.77
CA ASP A 36 8.28 -14.60 14.45
C ASP A 36 8.53 -14.83 12.95
N ARG A 37 7.84 -14.08 12.08
CA ARG A 37 8.04 -14.14 10.63
C ARG A 37 9.41 -13.60 10.22
N VAL A 38 9.87 -12.55 10.90
CA VAL A 38 11.21 -11.99 10.70
C VAL A 38 12.30 -12.96 11.16
N VAL A 39 12.11 -13.60 12.30
CA VAL A 39 13.01 -14.63 12.85
C VAL A 39 13.17 -15.79 11.87
N GLY A 40 12.06 -16.31 11.34
CA GLY A 40 12.10 -17.36 10.31
C GLY A 40 12.88 -16.91 9.08
N PHE A 41 12.55 -15.74 8.52
CA PHE A 41 13.24 -15.18 7.35
C PHE A 41 14.75 -15.03 7.55
N VAL A 42 15.20 -14.47 8.69
CA VAL A 42 16.63 -14.27 8.96
C VAL A 42 17.34 -15.60 9.20
N SER A 43 16.70 -16.53 9.92
CA SER A 43 17.28 -17.83 10.27
C SER A 43 17.44 -18.72 9.05
N ASP A 44 16.44 -18.75 8.16
CA ASP A 44 16.45 -19.54 6.92
C ASP A 44 17.59 -19.10 5.97
N LEU A 45 17.92 -17.81 5.99
CA LEU A 45 19.02 -17.25 5.19
C LEU A 45 20.39 -17.33 5.89
N GLY A 46 20.45 -17.65 7.18
CA GLY A 46 21.69 -17.66 7.96
C GLY A 46 22.38 -16.28 8.00
N CYS A 47 21.63 -15.18 7.98
CA CYS A 47 22.19 -13.84 7.92
C CYS A 47 22.74 -13.39 9.28
N HIS A 48 24.01 -13.00 9.33
CA HIS A 48 24.67 -12.41 10.51
C HIS A 48 24.47 -10.90 10.62
N ARG A 49 24.10 -10.24 9.53
CA ARG A 49 24.02 -8.78 9.45
C ARG A 49 22.76 -8.35 8.71
N VAL A 50 21.79 -7.81 9.43
CA VAL A 50 20.45 -7.52 8.89
C VAL A 50 20.16 -6.03 9.05
N ALA A 51 19.75 -5.39 7.96
CA ALA A 51 19.28 -4.01 7.99
C ALA A 51 17.81 -3.95 8.36
N LEU A 52 17.42 -3.04 9.24
CA LEU A 52 16.04 -2.74 9.59
C LEU A 52 15.70 -1.34 9.10
N GLN A 53 14.64 -1.23 8.31
CA GLN A 53 14.15 0.04 7.79
C GLN A 53 12.78 0.32 8.40
N PHE A 54 12.63 1.51 9.00
CA PHE A 54 11.37 1.96 9.61
C PHE A 54 10.99 3.31 9.02
N PRO A 55 9.71 3.56 8.71
CA PRO A 55 9.23 4.91 8.45
C PRO A 55 9.21 5.74 9.74
N ASP A 56 9.20 7.06 9.61
CA ASP A 56 9.27 8.02 10.72
C ASP A 56 8.30 7.70 11.86
N GLN A 57 7.07 7.29 11.55
CA GLN A 57 6.05 7.01 12.56
C GLN A 57 6.39 5.79 13.43
N LEU A 58 7.19 4.85 12.93
CA LEU A 58 7.59 3.62 13.61
C LEU A 58 9.01 3.68 14.19
N LEU A 59 9.76 4.75 13.91
CA LEU A 59 11.14 4.89 14.35
C LEU A 59 11.29 4.90 15.88
N GLY A 60 10.25 5.34 16.60
CA GLY A 60 10.20 5.33 18.07
C GLY A 60 10.30 3.92 18.69
N ASP A 61 9.92 2.89 17.95
CA ASP A 61 9.94 1.49 18.38
C ASP A 61 11.17 0.73 17.84
N ALA A 62 11.91 1.32 16.90
CA ALA A 62 12.99 0.66 16.17
C ALA A 62 14.05 0.03 17.08
N GLY A 63 14.46 0.74 18.14
CA GLY A 63 15.43 0.21 19.11
C GLY A 63 14.91 -0.99 19.89
N ALA A 64 13.63 -0.99 20.27
CA ALA A 64 13.02 -2.09 21.01
C ALA A 64 12.82 -3.33 20.13
N VAL A 65 12.39 -3.11 18.87
CA VAL A 65 12.29 -4.18 17.86
C VAL A 65 13.66 -4.80 17.56
N ALA A 66 14.70 -3.98 17.36
CA ALA A 66 16.05 -4.46 17.11
C ALA A 66 16.58 -5.29 18.29
N ALA A 67 16.42 -4.79 19.53
CA ALA A 67 16.84 -5.52 20.73
C ALA A 67 16.11 -6.86 20.86
N ARG A 68 14.79 -6.87 20.63
CA ARG A 68 13.97 -8.08 20.69
C ARG A 68 14.40 -9.12 19.66
N LEU A 69 14.69 -8.69 18.43
CA LEU A 69 15.20 -9.59 17.39
C LEU A 69 16.60 -10.14 17.72
N GLU A 70 17.50 -9.33 18.29
CA GLU A 70 18.82 -9.81 18.72
C GLU A 70 18.76 -10.77 19.92
N GLU A 71 17.77 -10.64 20.81
CA GLU A 71 17.52 -11.59 21.90
C GLU A 71 17.13 -12.98 21.38
N VAL A 72 16.31 -13.02 20.32
CA VAL A 72 15.78 -14.27 19.76
C VAL A 72 16.73 -14.90 18.75
N ILE A 73 17.38 -14.08 17.91
CA ILE A 73 18.24 -14.54 16.81
C ILE A 73 19.70 -14.48 17.24
N THR A 74 20.19 -15.58 17.81
CA THR A 74 21.58 -15.67 18.27
C THR A 74 22.56 -15.61 17.09
N GLY A 75 23.53 -14.69 17.16
CA GLY A 75 24.60 -14.59 16.15
C GLY A 75 24.29 -13.68 14.96
N SER A 76 23.17 -12.97 15.00
CA SER A 76 22.80 -11.94 14.02
C SER A 76 22.78 -10.56 14.67
N LYS A 77 23.22 -9.55 13.93
CA LYS A 77 23.22 -8.15 14.35
C LYS A 77 22.27 -7.32 13.51
N MET A 78 21.48 -6.50 14.19
CA MET A 78 20.45 -5.66 13.60
C MET A 78 20.95 -4.22 13.45
N PHE A 79 20.83 -3.67 12.25
CA PHE A 79 21.29 -2.32 11.92
C PHE A 79 20.11 -1.48 11.46
N ILE A 80 19.73 -0.47 12.24
CA ILE A 80 18.65 0.44 11.85
C ILE A 80 19.20 1.41 10.81
N LEU A 81 18.59 1.44 9.62
CA LEU A 81 18.96 2.40 8.57
C LEU A 81 18.52 3.81 8.98
N GLY A 82 19.44 4.77 8.84
CA GLY A 82 19.19 6.17 9.17
C GLY A 82 18.60 6.99 8.02
N ASP A 83 18.61 6.46 6.81
CA ASP A 83 18.17 7.17 5.60
C ASP A 83 16.84 6.58 5.10
N THR A 84 15.73 7.17 5.52
CA THR A 84 14.43 6.94 4.86
C THR A 84 14.32 7.90 3.69
N ALA A 85 15.22 7.75 2.72
CA ALA A 85 15.29 8.63 1.56
C ALA A 85 13.95 8.65 0.83
N TYR A 86 13.33 9.84 0.76
CA TYR A 86 12.22 10.16 -0.14
C TYR A 86 11.16 9.05 -0.35
N GLY A 87 10.36 8.80 0.68
CA GLY A 87 9.16 7.98 0.58
C GLY A 87 9.17 6.85 1.59
N SER A 88 8.29 6.97 2.58
CA SER A 88 8.08 5.96 3.64
C SER A 88 7.75 4.56 3.11
N CYS A 89 7.45 4.43 1.80
CA CYS A 89 7.07 3.19 1.14
C CYS A 89 8.20 2.49 0.36
N CYS A 90 9.35 3.14 0.17
CA CYS A 90 10.42 2.63 -0.68
C CYS A 90 11.45 1.84 0.14
N VAL A 91 11.88 0.70 -0.41
CA VAL A 91 12.89 -0.16 0.22
C VAL A 91 14.29 0.35 -0.13
N ASP A 92 15.09 0.72 0.88
CA ASP A 92 16.47 1.19 0.68
C ASP A 92 17.48 0.04 0.61
N VAL A 93 17.47 -0.67 -0.52
CA VAL A 93 18.43 -1.75 -0.77
C VAL A 93 19.86 -1.24 -0.94
N LEU A 94 20.04 0.01 -1.42
CA LEU A 94 21.37 0.56 -1.66
C LEU A 94 22.06 0.89 -0.34
N GLY A 95 21.37 1.59 0.57
CA GLY A 95 21.90 1.90 1.90
C GLY A 95 22.17 0.63 2.70
N ALA A 96 21.31 -0.39 2.60
CA ALA A 96 21.52 -1.69 3.23
C ALA A 96 22.78 -2.41 2.72
N GLU A 97 22.96 -2.49 1.40
CA GLU A 97 24.14 -3.11 0.79
C GLU A 97 25.43 -2.34 1.12
N GLN A 98 25.40 -1.00 1.06
CA GLN A 98 26.54 -0.16 1.45
C GLN A 98 26.88 -0.29 2.93
N ALA A 99 25.87 -0.47 3.76
CA ALA A 99 26.07 -0.80 5.16
C ALA A 99 26.62 -2.21 5.34
N GLY A 100 26.63 -3.08 4.32
CA GLY A 100 27.11 -4.46 4.37
C GLY A 100 26.12 -5.43 4.99
N ALA A 101 24.81 -5.17 4.85
CA ALA A 101 23.75 -6.08 5.24
C ALA A 101 23.59 -7.23 4.23
N GLN A 102 23.20 -8.40 4.74
CA GLN A 102 22.93 -9.61 3.96
C GLN A 102 21.44 -9.79 3.69
N ALA A 103 20.59 -9.11 4.44
CA ALA A 103 19.15 -9.02 4.23
C ALA A 103 18.64 -7.69 4.78
N LEU A 104 17.47 -7.26 4.30
CA LEU A 104 16.76 -6.10 4.81
C LEU A 104 15.34 -6.46 5.22
N VAL A 105 14.91 -5.93 6.36
CA VAL A 105 13.52 -5.98 6.84
C VAL A 105 12.95 -4.57 6.78
N HIS A 106 11.92 -4.39 5.96
CA HIS A 106 11.19 -3.14 5.82
C HIS A 106 9.90 -3.22 6.62
N PHE A 107 9.75 -2.36 7.63
CA PHE A 107 8.55 -2.28 8.46
C PHE A 107 7.62 -1.16 7.99
N GLY A 108 6.31 -1.39 8.06
CA GLY A 108 5.30 -0.39 7.73
C GLY A 108 4.83 -0.43 6.26
N PRO A 109 4.15 0.63 5.80
CA PRO A 109 3.60 0.69 4.45
C PRO A 109 4.71 0.58 3.40
N ALA A 110 4.52 -0.26 2.38
CA ALA A 110 5.49 -0.45 1.30
C ALA A 110 4.81 -0.30 -0.07
N CYS A 111 5.55 0.17 -1.07
CA CYS A 111 5.07 0.23 -2.46
C CYS A 111 5.04 -1.15 -3.13
N LEU A 112 5.72 -2.14 -2.53
CA LEU A 112 5.87 -3.51 -3.04
C LEU A 112 6.48 -3.60 -4.44
N SER A 113 7.11 -2.52 -4.92
CA SER A 113 7.89 -2.53 -6.13
C SER A 113 9.03 -3.54 -6.00
N PRO A 114 9.27 -4.39 -7.00
CA PRO A 114 10.37 -5.34 -6.96
C PRO A 114 11.71 -4.61 -6.72
N PRO A 115 12.54 -5.07 -5.76
CA PRO A 115 13.83 -4.46 -5.54
C PRO A 115 14.70 -4.63 -6.79
N ALA A 116 15.42 -3.57 -7.18
CA ALA A 116 16.28 -3.57 -8.36
C ALA A 116 17.58 -4.38 -8.18
N ARG A 117 17.78 -4.97 -7.00
CA ARG A 117 19.03 -5.60 -6.55
C ARG A 117 18.74 -6.92 -5.82
N PRO A 118 19.71 -7.87 -5.77
CA PRO A 118 19.48 -9.22 -5.29
C PRO A 118 19.42 -9.35 -3.75
N LEU A 119 19.57 -8.26 -2.99
CA LEU A 119 19.47 -8.30 -1.54
C LEU A 119 18.11 -8.88 -1.11
N PRO A 120 18.08 -9.95 -0.29
CA PRO A 120 16.83 -10.48 0.25
C PRO A 120 16.09 -9.41 1.08
N VAL A 121 14.80 -9.23 0.79
CA VAL A 121 13.94 -8.25 1.47
C VAL A 121 12.72 -8.95 2.06
N ALA A 122 12.47 -8.73 3.34
CA ALA A 122 11.19 -9.02 3.96
C ALA A 122 10.41 -7.71 4.20
N VAL A 123 9.16 -7.68 3.77
CA VAL A 123 8.24 -6.56 4.06
C VAL A 123 7.26 -7.00 5.14
N VAL A 124 7.17 -6.20 6.20
CA VAL A 124 6.30 -6.40 7.36
C VAL A 124 5.38 -5.18 7.47
N LEU A 125 4.12 -5.34 7.08
CA LEU A 125 3.15 -4.24 7.10
C LEU A 125 2.60 -3.97 8.52
N GLY A 126 2.78 -4.94 9.42
CA GLY A 126 2.44 -4.87 10.82
C GLY A 126 0.99 -5.27 11.13
N GLN A 127 0.69 -5.48 12.41
CA GLN A 127 -0.62 -5.86 12.91
C GLN A 127 -1.12 -4.84 13.93
N ARG A 128 -1.75 -3.76 13.44
CA ARG A 128 -2.27 -2.70 14.30
C ARG A 128 -3.50 -3.19 15.05
N SER A 129 -3.53 -3.02 16.37
CA SER A 129 -4.68 -3.42 17.19
C SER A 129 -5.99 -2.80 16.68
N VAL A 130 -7.00 -3.64 16.45
CA VAL A 130 -8.35 -3.24 16.03
C VAL A 130 -9.36 -3.62 17.12
N ALA A 131 -10.17 -2.67 17.56
CA ALA A 131 -11.26 -2.92 18.49
C ALA A 131 -12.49 -3.48 17.74
N LEU A 132 -12.42 -4.74 17.33
CA LEU A 132 -13.42 -5.40 16.47
C LEU A 132 -14.86 -5.22 16.95
N GLU A 133 -15.11 -5.39 18.25
CA GLU A 133 -16.44 -5.23 18.84
C GLU A 133 -17.02 -3.81 18.66
N LEU A 134 -16.18 -2.77 18.77
CA LEU A 134 -16.62 -1.40 18.54
C LEU A 134 -16.85 -1.13 17.06
N CYS A 135 -15.99 -1.68 16.20
CA CYS A 135 -16.17 -1.61 14.75
C CYS A 135 -17.46 -2.30 14.30
N ALA A 136 -17.75 -3.50 14.82
CA ALA A 136 -18.97 -4.25 14.52
C ALA A 136 -20.23 -3.50 14.95
N LYS A 137 -20.27 -3.00 16.19
CA LYS A 137 -21.40 -2.19 16.68
C LYS A 137 -21.63 -0.93 15.85
N ALA A 138 -20.55 -0.23 15.49
CA ALA A 138 -20.64 0.95 14.64
C ALA A 138 -21.12 0.60 13.23
N PHE A 139 -20.70 -0.54 12.70
CA PHE A 139 -21.11 -1.04 11.40
C PHE A 139 -22.60 -1.40 11.37
N GLU A 140 -23.09 -2.18 12.34
CA GLU A 140 -24.49 -2.58 12.48
C GLU A 140 -25.41 -1.35 12.64
N ALA A 141 -24.98 -0.35 13.40
CA ALA A 141 -25.74 0.88 13.59
C ALA A 141 -25.91 1.69 12.29
N GLN A 142 -25.02 1.51 11.31
CA GLN A 142 -25.01 2.26 10.06
C GLN A 142 -25.48 1.46 8.84
N ASN A 143 -25.46 0.14 8.95
CA ASN A 143 -25.92 -0.78 7.93
C ASN A 143 -27.01 -1.66 8.57
N PRO A 144 -28.21 -1.10 8.82
CA PRO A 144 -29.27 -1.79 9.53
C PRO A 144 -29.92 -2.91 8.69
N ASP A 145 -29.72 -2.91 7.37
CA ASP A 145 -30.16 -4.00 6.50
C ASP A 145 -29.05 -5.09 6.42
N PRO A 146 -29.25 -6.25 7.06
CA PRO A 146 -28.26 -7.33 7.02
C PRO A 146 -28.18 -8.04 5.67
N ALA A 147 -29.14 -7.81 4.76
CA ALA A 147 -29.16 -8.42 3.43
C ALA A 147 -28.50 -7.54 2.35
N ALA A 148 -28.16 -6.28 2.67
CA ALA A 148 -27.49 -5.40 1.75
C ALA A 148 -26.04 -5.85 1.50
N PRO A 149 -25.58 -5.92 0.24
CA PRO A 149 -24.19 -6.26 -0.06
C PRO A 149 -23.28 -5.12 0.39
N VAL A 150 -22.18 -5.46 1.07
CA VAL A 150 -21.19 -4.48 1.56
C VAL A 150 -19.77 -4.92 1.20
N VAL A 151 -18.94 -3.94 0.82
CA VAL A 151 -17.50 -4.14 0.61
C VAL A 151 -16.75 -3.53 1.80
N LEU A 152 -15.92 -4.35 2.44
CA LEU A 152 -15.02 -3.90 3.52
C LEU A 152 -13.61 -3.75 2.97
N LEU A 153 -13.05 -2.54 3.13
CA LEU A 153 -11.66 -2.25 2.82
C LEU A 153 -10.92 -1.93 4.12
N SER A 154 -9.72 -2.45 4.26
CA SER A 154 -8.85 -2.16 5.40
C SER A 154 -7.49 -1.67 4.93
N GLU A 155 -6.85 -0.85 5.76
CA GLU A 155 -5.40 -0.66 5.63
C GLU A 155 -4.67 -1.99 5.79
N PRO A 156 -3.51 -2.20 5.13
CA PRO A 156 -2.79 -3.47 5.22
C PRO A 156 -2.46 -3.88 6.65
N ALA A 157 -2.14 -2.92 7.53
CA ALA A 157 -1.84 -3.18 8.93
C ALA A 157 -3.05 -3.72 9.74
N CYS A 158 -4.27 -3.57 9.23
CA CYS A 158 -5.52 -4.07 9.83
C CYS A 158 -6.08 -5.30 9.10
N ALA A 159 -5.43 -5.77 8.03
CA ALA A 159 -5.94 -6.87 7.21
C ALA A 159 -6.14 -8.16 8.03
N HIS A 160 -5.28 -8.40 9.02
CA HIS A 160 -5.41 -9.53 9.96
C HIS A 160 -6.77 -9.55 10.70
N ALA A 161 -7.40 -8.40 10.91
CA ALA A 161 -8.67 -8.27 11.62
C ALA A 161 -9.89 -8.66 10.74
N LEU A 162 -9.73 -8.73 9.41
CA LEU A 162 -10.79 -9.15 8.50
C LEU A 162 -10.95 -10.69 8.41
N GLY A 163 -10.17 -11.45 9.18
CA GLY A 163 -10.44 -12.86 9.44
C GLY A 163 -10.17 -13.83 8.28
N SER A 164 -9.47 -13.41 7.22
CA SER A 164 -9.13 -14.32 6.12
C SER A 164 -7.72 -14.13 5.57
N PRO A 165 -7.03 -15.23 5.20
CA PRO A 165 -5.71 -15.19 4.58
C PRO A 165 -5.85 -14.72 3.12
N PHE A 166 -5.78 -13.40 2.89
CA PHE A 166 -6.02 -12.87 1.55
C PHE A 166 -4.74 -12.60 0.75
N HIS A 167 -4.33 -13.63 0.01
CA HIS A 167 -4.13 -13.49 -1.42
C HIS A 167 -5.27 -14.23 -2.12
N VAL A 168 -6.28 -13.51 -2.63
CA VAL A 168 -7.18 -14.04 -3.66
C VAL A 168 -6.52 -13.69 -4.98
N PRO A 169 -6.00 -14.67 -5.76
CA PRO A 169 -5.50 -14.39 -7.09
C PRO A 169 -6.61 -13.74 -7.90
N LEU A 170 -6.24 -12.80 -8.77
CA LEU A 170 -7.14 -12.30 -9.80
C LEU A 170 -7.76 -13.52 -10.51
N PRO A 171 -9.09 -13.67 -10.48
CA PRO A 171 -9.72 -14.82 -11.09
C PRO A 171 -9.43 -14.80 -12.60
N PRO A 172 -9.26 -15.97 -13.24
CA PRO A 172 -9.05 -16.04 -14.67
C PRO A 172 -10.25 -15.41 -15.42
N PRO A 173 -10.07 -14.86 -16.63
CA PRO A 173 -11.04 -13.99 -17.30
C PRO A 173 -12.42 -14.62 -17.56
N ASP A 174 -12.47 -15.94 -17.51
CA ASP A 174 -13.61 -16.82 -17.75
C ASP A 174 -14.33 -17.27 -16.45
N SER A 175 -13.90 -16.75 -15.30
CA SER A 175 -14.48 -17.08 -14.00
C SER A 175 -15.79 -16.34 -13.72
N GLU A 176 -16.78 -17.04 -13.16
CA GLU A 176 -18.05 -16.46 -12.66
C GLU A 176 -17.83 -15.39 -11.57
N LEU A 177 -16.62 -15.31 -10.99
CA LEU A 177 -16.23 -14.24 -10.06
C LEU A 177 -16.21 -12.85 -10.73
N TRP A 178 -16.07 -12.76 -12.07
CA TRP A 178 -16.17 -11.49 -12.79
C TRP A 178 -17.62 -10.97 -12.89
N ASP A 179 -18.61 -11.80 -12.60
CA ASP A 179 -20.02 -11.39 -12.49
C ASP A 179 -20.39 -10.87 -11.09
N THR A 180 -19.44 -10.90 -10.14
CA THR A 180 -19.62 -10.35 -8.78
C THR A 180 -19.27 -8.86 -8.74
N PRO A 181 -19.90 -8.08 -7.84
CA PRO A 181 -19.54 -6.69 -7.66
C PRO A 181 -18.07 -6.57 -7.26
N ASP A 182 -17.30 -5.78 -8.00
CA ASP A 182 -15.91 -5.48 -7.66
C ASP A 182 -15.71 -3.96 -7.54
N VAL A 183 -14.53 -3.58 -7.04
CA VAL A 183 -14.14 -2.17 -6.90
C VAL A 183 -13.01 -1.89 -7.87
N SER A 184 -13.16 -0.87 -8.72
CA SER A 184 -12.02 -0.37 -9.46
C SER A 184 -11.02 0.24 -8.48
N LEU A 185 -9.83 -0.35 -8.40
CA LEU A 185 -8.71 0.21 -7.63
C LEU A 185 -8.14 1.50 -8.25
N ILE A 186 -8.57 1.85 -9.46
CA ILE A 186 -8.12 3.04 -10.20
C ILE A 186 -9.09 4.19 -10.00
N THR A 187 -10.40 3.93 -10.12
CA THR A 187 -11.44 4.96 -10.06
C THR A 187 -12.22 4.96 -8.74
N GLY A 188 -12.01 3.96 -7.88
CA GLY A 188 -12.77 3.77 -6.64
C GLY A 188 -14.23 3.36 -6.85
N GLY A 189 -14.69 3.26 -8.10
CA GLY A 189 -16.08 2.95 -8.42
C GLY A 189 -16.37 1.47 -8.19
N LEU A 190 -17.46 1.19 -7.48
CA LEU A 190 -18.10 -0.13 -7.47
C LEU A 190 -18.58 -0.42 -8.89
N ARG A 191 -18.15 -1.53 -9.50
CA ARG A 191 -18.77 -2.07 -10.70
C ARG A 191 -19.83 -3.07 -10.23
N PRO A 192 -21.11 -2.71 -10.29
CA PRO A 192 -22.14 -3.62 -9.83
C PRO A 192 -22.31 -4.79 -10.81
N PRO A 193 -22.86 -5.93 -10.36
CA PRO A 193 -23.50 -6.85 -11.28
C PRO A 193 -24.61 -6.11 -12.05
N PRO A 194 -24.97 -6.53 -13.28
CA PRO A 194 -25.87 -5.81 -14.18
C PRO A 194 -27.28 -5.49 -13.64
N ALA A 195 -27.65 -5.93 -12.43
CA ALA A 195 -28.96 -5.77 -11.81
C ALA A 195 -29.03 -4.79 -10.61
N TRP A 196 -27.98 -4.04 -10.27
CA TRP A 196 -27.99 -3.17 -9.08
C TRP A 196 -28.20 -1.67 -9.40
N THR A 197 -29.04 -0.98 -8.62
CA THR A 197 -29.24 0.48 -8.68
C THR A 197 -28.91 1.13 -7.34
N PRO A 198 -28.09 2.20 -7.28
CA PRO A 198 -27.71 2.85 -6.02
C PRO A 198 -28.83 3.72 -5.44
N SER A 199 -28.95 3.73 -4.10
CA SER A 199 -29.79 4.67 -3.35
C SER A 199 -28.97 5.84 -2.80
N THR A 200 -29.44 7.07 -3.01
CA THR A 200 -28.83 8.32 -2.51
C THR A 200 -29.50 8.76 -1.21
N ASP A 201 -28.82 8.67 -0.07
CA ASP A 201 -29.11 9.52 1.09
C ASP A 201 -27.88 9.66 1.99
N SER A 202 -27.68 10.86 2.56
CA SER A 202 -26.42 11.32 3.15
C SER A 202 -26.63 11.88 4.55
N GLY A 203 -25.90 11.39 5.56
CA GLY A 203 -25.95 11.94 6.92
C GLY A 203 -24.94 11.37 7.93
N CYS A 204 -24.04 12.24 8.40
CA CYS A 204 -23.26 12.19 9.66
C CYS A 204 -21.82 11.63 9.64
N SER A 205 -20.98 12.16 10.54
CA SER A 205 -19.55 12.45 10.37
C SER A 205 -18.57 11.58 11.19
N ALA A 206 -19.01 10.43 11.70
CA ALA A 206 -18.15 9.50 12.46
C ALA A 206 -17.70 8.27 11.65
N LEU A 207 -18.43 7.94 10.59
CA LEU A 207 -17.99 7.08 9.49
C LEU A 207 -18.35 7.83 8.21
N THR A 208 -17.41 7.95 7.29
CA THR A 208 -17.66 8.65 6.03
C THR A 208 -18.32 7.67 5.06
N LEU A 209 -19.62 7.80 4.79
CA LEU A 209 -20.15 7.38 3.49
C LEU A 209 -19.34 8.16 2.44
N ARG A 210 -18.44 7.47 1.74
CA ARG A 210 -17.64 8.05 0.65
C ARG A 210 -18.31 7.70 -0.69
N PRO A 211 -19.29 8.48 -1.17
CA PRO A 211 -19.76 8.33 -2.55
C PRO A 211 -18.66 8.73 -3.56
N GLN A 212 -17.64 9.48 -3.12
CA GLN A 212 -16.39 9.70 -3.83
C GLN A 212 -15.21 9.47 -2.90
N GLN A 213 -14.33 8.57 -3.33
CA GLN A 213 -13.12 8.18 -2.65
C GLN A 213 -12.07 9.29 -2.83
N GLU A 214 -12.17 10.41 -2.11
CA GLU A 214 -11.02 11.30 -1.92
C GLU A 214 -10.02 10.58 -1.00
N LEU A 215 -9.18 9.73 -1.61
CA LEU A 215 -7.80 9.63 -1.15
C LEU A 215 -7.31 11.09 -1.02
N VAL A 216 -6.60 11.47 0.04
CA VAL A 216 -5.99 12.79 0.10
C VAL A 216 -5.05 12.90 -1.11
N GLU A 217 -5.57 13.45 -2.21
CA GLU A 217 -4.85 13.74 -3.43
C GLU A 217 -4.09 15.04 -3.18
N SER A 218 -3.07 14.98 -2.33
CA SER A 218 -2.22 16.13 -2.03
C SER A 218 -1.23 16.43 -3.16
N SER A 219 -1.39 15.82 -4.34
CA SER A 219 -0.53 16.08 -5.48
C SER A 219 -1.32 16.70 -6.64
N PRO A 220 -0.85 17.83 -7.20
CA PRO A 220 -1.41 18.42 -8.42
C PRO A 220 -1.51 17.42 -9.60
N ALA A 221 -0.71 16.35 -9.63
CA ALA A 221 -0.87 15.24 -10.57
C ALA A 221 -2.19 14.52 -10.47
N ALA A 222 -2.57 14.15 -9.26
CA ALA A 222 -3.72 13.29 -9.05
C ALA A 222 -5.01 14.04 -9.45
N SER A 223 -5.13 15.32 -9.06
CA SER A 223 -6.22 16.18 -9.52
C SER A 223 -6.21 16.41 -11.03
N PHE A 224 -5.04 16.57 -11.67
CA PHE A 224 -4.96 16.68 -13.13
C PHE A 224 -5.36 15.39 -13.85
N LEU A 225 -4.99 14.21 -13.32
CA LEU A 225 -5.41 12.92 -13.86
C LEU A 225 -6.92 12.71 -13.72
N SER A 226 -7.53 13.17 -12.61
CA SER A 226 -8.98 13.07 -12.39
C SER A 226 -9.79 13.79 -13.48
N SER A 227 -9.27 14.90 -14.01
CA SER A 227 -9.92 15.70 -15.07
C SER A 227 -9.84 15.10 -16.48
N ARG A 228 -9.05 14.04 -16.69
CA ARG A 228 -8.86 13.44 -18.01
C ARG A 228 -10.02 12.51 -18.38
N SER A 229 -10.39 12.53 -19.65
CA SER A 229 -11.35 11.57 -20.24
C SER A 229 -10.83 10.12 -20.25
N TRP A 230 -9.52 9.94 -20.06
CA TRP A 230 -8.83 8.65 -19.96
C TRP A 230 -8.03 8.56 -18.66
N GLN A 231 -8.49 7.71 -17.75
CA GLN A 231 -7.90 7.46 -16.43
C GLN A 231 -7.15 6.12 -16.38
N GLY A 232 -6.21 5.90 -17.32
CA GLY A 232 -5.29 4.74 -17.25
C GLY A 232 -5.93 3.37 -17.55
N LEU A 233 -5.45 2.32 -16.86
CA LEU A 233 -5.72 0.89 -17.06
C LEU A 233 -7.16 0.43 -16.76
N GLN A 234 -8.13 1.34 -16.69
CA GLN A 234 -9.51 1.01 -16.38
C GLN A 234 -10.12 0.14 -17.51
N PRO A 235 -10.49 -1.14 -17.23
CA PRO A 235 -11.08 -2.00 -18.24
C PRO A 235 -12.47 -1.48 -18.61
N ARG A 236 -12.65 -1.05 -19.86
CA ARG A 236 -13.96 -0.67 -20.42
C ARG A 236 -14.61 -1.85 -21.14
N LEU A 237 -14.81 -2.93 -20.39
CA LEU A 237 -15.36 -4.20 -20.91
C LEU A 237 -16.70 -3.94 -21.62
N GLY A 238 -16.83 -4.41 -22.86
CA GLY A 238 -18.02 -4.24 -23.69
C GLY A 238 -18.22 -2.85 -24.31
N GLN A 239 -17.48 -1.82 -23.90
CA GLN A 239 -17.61 -0.47 -24.47
C GLN A 239 -16.61 -0.18 -25.59
N THR A 240 -15.55 -0.98 -25.69
CA THR A 240 -14.55 -0.85 -26.75
C THR A 240 -14.57 -2.12 -27.61
N PRO A 241 -14.86 -2.03 -28.92
CA PRO A 241 -14.84 -3.20 -29.79
C PRO A 241 -13.44 -3.80 -29.83
N VAL A 242 -13.36 -5.13 -29.72
CA VAL A 242 -12.09 -5.87 -29.83
C VAL A 242 -11.48 -5.55 -31.19
N THR A 243 -10.34 -4.87 -31.17
CA THR A 243 -9.60 -4.48 -32.37
C THR A 243 -8.25 -5.18 -32.32
N GLY A 244 -7.80 -5.70 -33.46
CA GLY A 244 -6.47 -6.31 -33.55
C GLY A 244 -5.38 -5.31 -33.15
N ALA A 245 -4.28 -5.81 -32.57
CA ALA A 245 -3.14 -4.97 -32.23
C ALA A 245 -2.66 -4.22 -33.50
N VAL A 246 -2.61 -2.89 -33.41
CA VAL A 246 -2.06 -2.03 -34.46
C VAL A 246 -0.66 -1.59 -34.08
N SER A 247 0.20 -1.38 -35.07
CA SER A 247 1.52 -0.82 -34.82
C SER A 247 1.37 0.55 -34.14
N GLY A 248 1.95 0.70 -32.95
CA GLY A 248 1.96 1.95 -32.21
C GLY A 248 2.89 2.98 -32.86
N ARG A 249 2.85 4.22 -32.35
CA ARG A 249 3.77 5.28 -32.77
C ARG A 249 5.19 4.97 -32.27
N ARG A 250 6.18 5.32 -33.08
CA ARG A 250 7.60 5.17 -32.76
C ARG A 250 8.24 6.54 -32.55
N GLY A 251 9.10 6.68 -31.56
CA GLY A 251 9.81 7.92 -31.26
C GLY A 251 9.94 8.20 -29.76
N ILE A 252 10.58 9.32 -29.43
CA ILE A 252 10.70 9.83 -28.06
C ILE A 252 9.47 10.68 -27.73
N ALA A 253 9.06 10.75 -26.47
CA ALA A 253 7.80 11.43 -26.07
C ALA A 253 7.72 12.91 -26.48
N ILE A 254 8.85 13.53 -26.84
CA ILE A 254 8.97 14.91 -27.33
C ILE A 254 8.84 15.03 -28.86
N ALA A 255 8.98 13.94 -29.62
CA ALA A 255 8.85 13.89 -31.07
C ALA A 255 8.62 12.43 -31.54
N TYR A 256 7.38 12.11 -31.91
CA TYR A 256 7.06 10.86 -32.59
C TYR A 256 7.36 10.99 -34.08
N GLU A 257 7.80 9.90 -34.72
CA GLU A 257 8.21 9.85 -36.13
C GLU A 257 7.11 10.36 -37.09
N ASP A 258 5.83 10.26 -36.68
CA ASP A 258 4.66 10.65 -37.49
C ASP A 258 4.05 12.03 -37.12
N GLU A 259 4.63 12.77 -36.17
CA GLU A 259 4.20 14.14 -35.87
C GLU A 259 4.93 15.12 -36.78
N GLY A 260 4.22 15.59 -37.82
CA GLY A 260 4.73 16.62 -38.72
C GLY A 260 5.20 17.85 -37.94
N SER A 261 6.42 18.30 -38.23
CA SER A 261 7.03 19.48 -37.63
C SER A 261 6.12 20.70 -37.82
N SER A 262 5.41 21.08 -36.75
CA SER A 262 4.60 22.29 -36.69
C SER A 262 5.36 23.37 -35.95
#